data_AF-C4WN91-F1
#
_entry.id   AF-C4WN91-F1
#
_cell.length_a   1.000
_cell.length_b   1.000
_cell.length_c   1.000
_cell.angle_alpha   90.00
_cell.angle_beta   90.00
_cell.angle_gamma   90.00
#
_symmetry.space_group_name_H-M   'P 1'
#
loop_
_entity.id
_entity.type
_entity.pdbx_description
1 polymer ?
#
loop_
_entity_poly.entity_id
_entity_poly.type
_entity_poly.pdbx_seq_one_letter_code
_entity_poly.pdbx_strand_id
1 'polypeptide(L)'
;MEADCLREMSGRSRGEPPKTLINKHYPFQVVLYLTDELRQRLLEVIADEHRLGAYHLHGYQYHEGYHFSIVKFASEEGQQEFIRLYGGVPYDPTDKKSKPWETYFDR
;
A
#
# COMPACT_ATOMS: atom_id res chain seq x y z
N MET A 1 1.20 -25.23 9.61
CA MET A 1 1.92 -24.19 8.84
C MET A 1 1.30 -22.84 9.20
N GLU A 2 1.09 -22.55 10.49
CA GLU A 2 2.05 -21.99 11.44
C GLU A 2 2.53 -20.58 11.05
N ALA A 3 1.59 -19.64 11.11
CA ALA A 3 1.53 -18.43 11.96
C ALA A 3 2.72 -18.04 12.88
N ASP A 4 3.94 -18.51 12.62
CA ASP A 4 5.08 -18.37 13.54
C ASP A 4 5.87 -17.07 13.33
N CYS A 5 5.74 -16.43 12.16
CA CYS A 5 6.42 -15.16 11.87
C CYS A 5 5.86 -13.94 12.63
N LEU A 6 4.68 -14.06 13.26
CA LEU A 6 4.08 -12.96 14.03
C LEU A 6 4.48 -12.98 15.52
N ARG A 7 5.13 -14.05 16.00
CA ARG A 7 5.36 -14.27 17.43
C ARG A 7 6.63 -13.61 17.98
N GLU A 8 7.53 -13.13 17.13
CA GLU A 8 8.72 -12.36 17.55
C GLU A 8 8.46 -10.86 17.74
N MET A 9 7.22 -10.39 17.63
CA MET A 9 6.88 -8.97 17.84
C MET A 9 6.45 -8.63 19.28
N SER A 10 6.85 -9.44 20.27
CA SER A 10 6.51 -9.22 21.69
C SER A 10 7.65 -8.56 22.46
N GLY A 11 8.09 -7.37 22.01
CA GLY A 11 9.32 -6.77 22.51
C GLY A 11 9.38 -5.24 22.50
N ARG A 12 8.68 -4.62 23.46
CA ARG A 12 9.01 -3.30 24.06
C ARG A 12 8.74 -2.05 23.21
N SER A 13 7.48 -1.59 23.23
CA SER A 13 7.03 -0.25 22.80
C SER A 13 7.40 0.06 21.32
N ARG A 14 7.09 1.26 20.80
CA ARG A 14 7.77 1.88 19.63
C ARG A 14 7.22 1.59 18.22
N GLY A 15 6.24 2.42 17.81
CA GLY A 15 6.16 2.97 16.45
C GLY A 15 5.83 2.02 15.29
N GLU A 16 5.52 2.61 14.13
CA GLU A 16 5.43 1.88 12.87
C GLU A 16 6.78 1.19 12.57
N PRO A 17 6.79 -0.09 12.16
CA PRO A 17 8.01 -0.78 11.76
C PRO A 17 8.81 0.02 10.73
N PRO A 18 10.16 -0.11 10.69
CA PRO A 18 10.96 0.60 9.71
C PRO A 18 10.47 0.35 8.28
N LYS A 19 10.41 1.39 7.44
CA LYS A 19 9.98 1.29 6.03
C LYS A 19 10.69 0.17 5.26
N THR A 20 11.96 -0.07 5.55
CA THR A 20 12.75 -1.16 4.94
C THR A 20 12.21 -2.54 5.28
N LEU A 21 11.73 -2.76 6.51
CA LEU A 21 11.13 -4.02 6.93
C LEU A 21 9.75 -4.20 6.28
N ILE A 22 8.95 -3.14 6.23
CA ILE A 22 7.64 -3.15 5.56
C ILE A 22 7.82 -3.49 4.08
N ASN A 23 8.73 -2.81 3.37
CA ASN A 23 8.97 -3.05 1.94
C ASN A 23 9.48 -4.48 1.66
N LYS A 24 10.16 -5.11 2.62
CA LYS A 24 10.60 -6.51 2.51
C LYS A 24 9.42 -7.49 2.58
N HIS A 25 8.45 -7.24 3.45
CA HIS A 25 7.29 -8.12 3.63
C HIS A 25 6.13 -7.80 2.67
N TYR A 26 6.08 -6.56 2.18
CA TYR A 26 5.05 -6.07 1.27
C TYR A 26 5.70 -5.39 0.05
N PRO A 27 6.35 -6.17 -0.83
CA PRO A 27 7.07 -5.63 -1.99
C PRO A 27 6.13 -5.18 -3.11
N PHE A 28 4.89 -5.69 -3.15
CA PHE A 28 3.91 -5.40 -4.21
C PHE A 28 3.07 -4.19 -3.81
N GLN A 29 3.54 -2.98 -4.11
CA GLN A 29 2.85 -1.74 -3.71
C GLN A 29 2.05 -1.15 -4.86
N VAL A 30 0.96 -0.46 -4.53
CA VAL A 30 0.10 0.26 -5.49
C VAL A 30 -0.03 1.68 -4.99
N VAL A 31 0.19 2.63 -5.89
CA VAL A 31 -0.20 4.01 -5.63
C VAL A 31 -1.56 4.27 -6.26
N LEU A 32 -2.53 4.54 -5.42
CA LEU A 32 -3.92 4.81 -5.76
C LEU A 32 -4.18 6.31 -5.71
N TYR A 33 -4.70 6.85 -6.80
CA TYR A 33 -5.25 8.20 -6.83
C TYR A 33 -6.65 8.21 -6.21
N LEU A 34 -6.83 8.94 -5.11
CA LEU A 34 -8.09 9.02 -4.38
C LEU A 34 -9.00 10.06 -5.02
N THR A 35 -9.66 9.66 -6.11
CA THR A 35 -10.76 10.43 -6.72
C THR A 35 -11.87 10.70 -5.70
N ASP A 36 -12.68 11.73 -5.95
CA ASP A 36 -13.82 12.02 -5.06
C ASP A 36 -14.78 10.84 -4.92
N GLU A 37 -14.98 10.05 -5.99
CA GLU A 37 -15.79 8.83 -5.96
C GLU A 37 -15.18 7.74 -5.05
N LEU A 38 -13.86 7.51 -5.13
CA LEU A 38 -13.18 6.56 -4.26
C LEU A 38 -13.18 7.03 -2.81
N ARG A 39 -13.10 8.34 -2.56
CA ARG A 39 -13.19 8.92 -1.22
C ARG A 39 -14.56 8.71 -0.59
N GLN A 40 -15.64 8.75 -1.38
CA GLN A 40 -16.98 8.42 -0.89
C GLN A 40 -17.13 6.94 -0.53
N ARG A 41 -16.38 6.06 -1.21
CA ARG A 41 -16.39 4.60 -1.02
C ARG A 41 -15.18 4.09 -0.22
N LEU A 42 -14.53 4.97 0.55
CA LEU A 42 -13.27 4.65 1.22
C LEU A 42 -13.37 3.44 2.16
N LEU A 43 -14.53 3.24 2.80
CA LEU A 43 -14.78 2.07 3.65
C LEU A 43 -14.75 0.75 2.86
N GLU A 44 -15.27 0.75 1.63
CA GLU A 44 -15.21 -0.43 0.74
C GLU A 44 -13.78 -0.70 0.31
N VAL A 45 -13.05 0.36 -0.07
CA VAL A 45 -11.63 0.26 -0.45
C VAL A 45 -10.83 -0.38 0.70
N ILE A 46 -10.97 0.13 1.92
CA ILE A 46 -10.29 -0.42 3.11
C ILE A 46 -10.67 -1.88 3.37
N ALA A 47 -11.96 -2.22 3.23
CA ALA A 47 -12.41 -3.60 3.42
C ALA A 47 -11.79 -4.56 2.39
N ASP A 48 -11.71 -4.16 1.13
CA ASP A 48 -11.09 -4.95 0.07
C ASP A 48 -9.55 -5.01 0.20
N GLU A 49 -8.89 -3.93 0.62
CA GLU A 49 -7.46 -3.93 0.97
C GLU A 49 -7.17 -5.03 2.01
N HIS A 50 -7.94 -5.06 3.10
CA HIS A 50 -7.81 -6.09 4.13
C HIS A 50 -8.11 -7.50 3.60
N ARG A 51 -9.17 -7.66 2.80
CA ARG A 51 -9.53 -8.95 2.19
C ARG A 51 -8.42 -9.48 1.27
N LEU A 52 -7.71 -8.59 0.59
CA LEU A 52 -6.62 -8.90 -0.33
C LEU A 52 -5.25 -9.01 0.38
N GLY A 53 -5.19 -8.91 1.71
CA GLY A 53 -3.97 -9.10 2.48
C GLY A 53 -3.03 -7.90 2.45
N ALA A 54 -3.56 -6.68 2.28
CA ALA A 54 -2.78 -5.46 2.37
C ALA A 54 -2.29 -5.20 3.80
N TYR A 55 -1.16 -4.50 3.90
CA TYR A 55 -0.65 -3.97 5.15
C TYR A 55 -1.59 -2.90 5.72
N HIS A 56 -1.98 -3.06 6.98
CA HIS A 56 -2.97 -2.22 7.67
C HIS A 56 -2.58 -0.74 7.85
N LEU A 57 -1.30 -0.36 7.70
CA LEU A 57 -0.88 1.04 7.76
C LEU A 57 -0.65 1.58 6.34
N HIS A 58 -1.62 2.38 5.90
CA HIS A 58 -1.61 3.04 4.60
C HIS A 58 -0.70 4.26 4.64
N GLY A 59 0.10 4.44 3.60
CA GLY A 59 0.80 5.70 3.40
C GLY A 59 -0.15 6.67 2.70
N TYR A 60 -0.55 7.75 3.37
CA TYR A 60 -1.34 8.80 2.73
C TYR A 60 -0.44 9.97 2.35
N GLN A 61 -0.56 10.44 1.12
CA GLN A 61 0.22 11.57 0.61
C GLN A 61 -0.69 12.57 -0.11
N TYR A 62 -0.37 13.86 0.03
CA TYR A 62 -1.02 14.94 -0.69
C TYR A 62 0.01 15.63 -1.59
N HIS A 63 -0.34 15.82 -2.86
CA HIS A 63 0.52 16.48 -3.84
C HIS A 63 -0.36 17.30 -4.79
N GLU A 64 -0.05 18.59 -4.94
CA GLU A 64 -0.68 19.50 -5.92
C GLU A 64 -2.23 19.49 -5.99
N GLY A 65 -2.92 19.38 -4.85
CA GLY A 65 -4.40 19.34 -4.85
C GLY A 65 -4.99 17.93 -4.83
N TYR A 66 -4.14 16.91 -4.96
CA TYR A 66 -4.54 15.52 -5.14
C TYR A 66 -4.13 14.64 -3.97
N HIS A 67 -5.00 13.68 -3.65
CA HIS A 67 -4.81 12.74 -2.56
C HIS A 67 -4.41 11.36 -3.10
N PHE A 68 -3.43 10.74 -2.46
CA PHE A 68 -2.89 9.45 -2.85
C PHE A 68 -2.83 8.50 -1.66
N SER A 69 -3.13 7.22 -1.91
CA SER A 69 -2.93 6.12 -0.96
C SER A 69 -1.86 5.16 -1.50
N ILE A 70 -0.92 4.77 -0.65
CA ILE A 70 0.09 3.76 -0.93
C ILE A 70 -0.31 2.48 -0.20
N VAL A 71 -0.91 1.58 -0.97
CA VAL A 71 -1.38 0.26 -0.53
C VAL A 71 -0.26 -0.73 -0.75
N LYS A 72 -0.01 -1.62 0.22
CA LYS A 72 1.14 -2.51 0.20
C LYS A 72 0.68 -3.95 0.38
N PHE A 73 0.95 -4.80 -0.61
CA PHE A 73 0.52 -6.19 -0.61
C PHE A 73 1.71 -7.13 -0.41
N ALA A 74 1.46 -8.23 0.30
CA ALA A 74 2.43 -9.31 0.48
C ALA A 74 2.52 -10.23 -0.76
N SER A 75 1.49 -10.22 -1.62
CA SER A 75 1.41 -11.05 -2.83
C SER A 75 1.11 -10.23 -4.08
N GLU A 76 1.60 -10.72 -5.22
CA GLU A 76 1.33 -10.13 -6.53
C GLU A 76 -0.14 -10.26 -6.91
N GLU A 77 -0.78 -11.37 -6.55
CA GLU A 77 -2.20 -11.61 -6.84
C GLU A 77 -3.10 -10.59 -6.14
N GLY A 78 -2.80 -10.26 -4.88
CA GLY A 78 -3.52 -9.23 -4.12
C GLY A 78 -3.37 -7.85 -4.76
N GLN A 79 -2.14 -7.52 -5.20
CA GLN A 79 -1.84 -6.28 -5.92
C GLN A 79 -2.60 -6.19 -7.24
N GLN A 80 -2.55 -7.24 -8.07
CA GLN A 80 -3.21 -7.26 -9.37
C GLN A 80 -4.73 -7.19 -9.25
N GLU A 81 -5.32 -7.89 -8.28
CA GLU A 81 -6.75 -7.85 -8.03
C GLU A 81 -7.19 -6.46 -7.55
N PHE A 82 -6.42 -5.84 -6.66
CA PHE A 82 -6.68 -4.47 -6.22
C PHE A 82 -6.63 -3.48 -7.39
N ILE A 83 -5.64 -3.62 -8.27
CA ILE A 83 -5.53 -2.80 -9.49
C ILE A 83 -6.72 -3.00 -10.42
N ARG A 84 -7.26 -4.22 -10.53
CA ARG A 84 -8.47 -4.48 -11.33
C ARG A 84 -9.70 -3.80 -10.76
N LEU A 85 -9.82 -3.74 -9.43
CA LEU A 85 -10.99 -3.16 -8.75
C LEU A 85 -10.97 -1.63 -8.76
N TYR A 86 -9.81 -1.02 -8.51
CA TYR A 86 -9.69 0.42 -8.25
C TYR A 86 -8.71 1.16 -9.16
N GLY A 87 -7.98 0.44 -10.02
CA GLY A 87 -6.90 1.00 -10.82
C GLY A 87 -5.65 1.26 -9.98
N GLY A 88 -4.98 2.39 -10.26
CA GLY A 88 -3.70 2.72 -9.64
C GLY A 88 -2.50 2.14 -10.39
N VAL A 89 -1.32 2.50 -9.92
CA VAL A 89 -0.06 2.18 -10.59
C VAL A 89 0.82 1.31 -9.67
N PRO A 90 1.36 0.19 -10.18
CA PRO A 90 2.30 -0.61 -9.40
C PRO A 90 3.57 0.20 -9.10
N TYR A 91 4.03 0.12 -7.87
CA TYR A 91 5.24 0.78 -7.39
C TYR A 91 6.19 -0.25 -6.78
N ASP A 92 7.44 -0.24 -7.25
CA ASP A 92 8.51 -1.04 -6.66
C ASP A 92 9.31 -0.18 -5.66
N PRO A 93 9.20 -0.44 -4.35
CA PRO A 93 9.90 0.32 -3.34
C PRO A 93 11.43 0.08 -3.31
N THR A 94 11.93 -0.93 -4.03
CA THR A 94 13.34 -1.30 -4.09
C THR A 94 14.06 -0.66 -5.28
N ASP A 95 13.30 -0.26 -6.29
CA ASP A 95 13.84 0.39 -7.47
C ASP A 95 14.17 1.86 -7.17
N LYS A 96 15.46 2.11 -6.89
CA LYS A 96 15.98 3.47 -6.68
C LYS A 96 15.92 4.35 -7.94
N LYS A 97 15.62 3.77 -9.11
CA LYS A 97 15.38 4.48 -10.37
C LYS A 97 13.90 4.68 -10.65
N SER A 98 13.01 4.06 -9.86
CA SER A 98 11.59 4.34 -9.96
C SER A 98 11.44 5.82 -9.73
N LYS A 99 10.77 6.45 -10.69
CA LYS A 99 10.52 7.87 -10.60
C LYS A 99 9.84 8.16 -9.27
N PRO A 100 10.05 9.35 -8.67
CA PRO A 100 9.25 9.78 -7.52
C PRO A 100 7.79 9.44 -7.82
N TRP A 101 7.08 8.83 -6.86
CA TRP A 101 5.69 8.40 -7.05
C TRP A 101 4.83 9.56 -7.58
N GLU A 102 5.24 10.79 -7.25
CA GLU A 102 4.78 12.09 -7.72
C GLU A 102 4.69 12.20 -9.26
N THR A 103 5.61 11.59 -10.00
CA THR A 103 5.65 11.65 -11.47
C THR A 103 4.66 10.73 -12.17
N TYR A 104 4.04 9.78 -11.45
CA TYR A 104 2.96 8.96 -12.01
C TYR A 104 1.64 9.73 -12.14
N PHE A 105 1.63 10.99 -11.69
CA PHE A 105 0.43 11.85 -11.62
C PHE A 105 0.50 13.10 -12.49
N ASP A 106 1.63 13.30 -13.19
CA ASP A 106 1.79 14.32 -14.21
C ASP A 106 0.96 13.87 -15.43
N ARG A 107 -0.26 14.40 -15.55
CA ARG A 107 -1.18 14.16 -16.67
C ARG A 107 -1.56 15.47 -17.34
#